data_AF-A0A453CQR9-F1
#
_entry.id   AF-A0A453CQR9-F1
#
_cell.length_a   1.000
_cell.length_b   1.000
_cell.length_c   1.000
_cell.angle_alpha   90.00
_cell.angle_beta   90.00
_cell.angle_gamma   90.00
#
_symmetry.space_group_name_H-M   'P 1'
#
loop_
_entity.id
_entity.type
_entity.pdbx_description
1 polymer ?
#
loop_
_entity_poly.entity_id
_entity_poly.type
_entity_poly.pdbx_seq_one_letter_code
_entity_poly.pdbx_strand_id
1 'polypeptide(L)'
;DKFEKANAGHLTNFEVLDFLRKRGAKTDPMGCLGAVAASECKVYEYLLKTPACNQTRESVTEFASTCEGFKLTDADKQNIINWRPTSAADVYAFSYPSS
;
A
#
# COMPACT_ATOMS: atom_id res chain seq x y z
N ASP A 1 -25.34 -10.22 -10.26
CA ASP A 1 -24.85 -9.22 -9.29
C ASP A 1 -24.68 -7.86 -9.95
N LYS A 2 -25.12 -6.79 -9.28
CA LYS A 2 -25.00 -5.40 -9.77
C LYS A 2 -23.97 -4.69 -8.91
N PHE A 3 -22.83 -4.34 -9.50
CA PHE A 3 -21.81 -3.54 -8.83
C PHE A 3 -22.28 -2.08 -8.76
N GLU A 4 -22.34 -1.49 -7.56
CA GLU A 4 -22.78 -0.09 -7.38
C GLU A 4 -21.74 0.92 -7.85
N LYS A 5 -20.44 0.60 -7.72
CA LYS A 5 -19.33 1.44 -8.17
C LYS A 5 -18.12 0.58 -8.51
N ALA A 6 -17.63 0.68 -9.75
CA ALA A 6 -16.49 -0.13 -10.21
C ALA A 6 -15.18 0.26 -9.50
N ASN A 7 -14.96 1.55 -9.24
CA ASN A 7 -13.79 2.09 -8.55
C ASN A 7 -14.24 2.99 -7.40
N ALA A 8 -14.28 2.46 -6.18
CA ALA A 8 -14.68 3.22 -4.98
C ALA A 8 -13.57 4.11 -4.41
N GLY A 9 -12.31 3.83 -4.77
CA GLY A 9 -11.11 4.53 -4.32
C GLY A 9 -9.87 3.67 -4.56
N HIS A 10 -8.69 4.27 -4.39
CA HIS A 10 -7.42 3.55 -4.42
C HIS A 10 -7.03 3.16 -2.99
N LEU A 11 -6.33 2.04 -2.85
CA LEU A 11 -5.77 1.58 -1.58
C LEU A 11 -4.26 1.50 -1.71
N THR A 12 -3.56 1.92 -0.67
CA THR A 12 -2.12 1.77 -0.54
C THR A 12 -1.75 0.33 -0.20
N ASN A 13 -0.54 -0.07 -0.59
CA ASN A 13 0.07 -1.33 -0.19
C ASN A 13 0.09 -1.48 1.34
N PHE A 14 0.26 -0.36 2.06
CA PHE A 14 0.19 -0.33 3.52
C PHE A 14 -1.23 -0.62 4.03
N GLU A 15 -2.26 0.02 3.50
CA GLU A 15 -3.66 -0.21 3.91
C GLU A 15 -4.12 -1.63 3.60
N VAL A 16 -3.74 -2.17 2.43
CA VAL A 16 -4.02 -3.57 2.09
C VAL A 16 -3.31 -4.50 3.06
N LEU A 17 -2.04 -4.23 3.40
CA LEU A 17 -1.29 -5.03 4.35
C LEU A 17 -1.90 -4.99 5.75
N ASP A 18 -2.27 -3.80 6.25
CA ASP A 18 -2.92 -3.61 7.54
C ASP A 18 -4.28 -4.32 7.60
N PHE A 19 -5.08 -4.24 6.53
CA PHE A 19 -6.33 -4.96 6.40
C PHE A 19 -6.14 -6.48 6.47
N LEU A 20 -5.16 -7.02 5.74
CA LEU A 20 -4.85 -8.45 5.74
C LEU A 20 -4.37 -8.93 7.12
N ARG A 21 -3.54 -8.13 7.82
CA ARG A 21 -3.11 -8.43 9.20
C ARG A 21 -4.31 -8.50 10.15
N LYS A 22 -5.24 -7.55 10.07
CA LYS A 22 -6.47 -7.54 10.87
C LYS A 22 -7.37 -8.74 10.61
N ARG A 23 -7.36 -9.27 9.38
CA ARG A 23 -8.08 -10.50 9.02
C ARG A 23 -7.35 -11.79 9.40
N GLY A 24 -6.15 -11.70 9.97
CA GLY A 24 -5.40 -12.85 10.45
C GLY A 24 -4.41 -13.44 9.44
N ALA A 25 -4.09 -12.71 8.35
CA ALA A 25 -2.99 -13.09 7.47
C ALA A 25 -1.66 -13.05 8.23
N LYS A 26 -0.85 -14.09 8.05
CA LYS A 26 0.43 -14.32 8.73
C LYS A 26 1.44 -14.91 7.74
N THR A 27 2.72 -14.84 8.09
CA THR A 27 3.81 -15.44 7.31
C THR A 27 3.86 -16.95 7.42
N ASP A 28 3.33 -17.50 8.53
CA ASP A 28 3.27 -18.93 8.75
C ASP A 28 2.11 -19.51 7.90
N PRO A 29 2.40 -20.40 6.92
CA PRO A 29 1.37 -21.01 6.08
C PRO A 29 0.35 -21.81 6.89
N MET A 30 0.78 -22.38 8.02
CA MET A 30 -0.08 -23.13 8.93
C MET A 30 -0.99 -22.18 9.73
N GLY A 31 -0.46 -21.02 10.14
CA GLY A 31 -1.17 -19.97 10.88
C GLY A 31 -2.21 -19.19 10.07
N CYS A 32 -2.25 -19.35 8.75
CA CYS A 32 -3.29 -18.78 7.87
C CYS A 32 -4.44 -19.75 7.54
N LEU A 33 -4.31 -21.04 7.87
CA LEU A 33 -5.29 -22.06 7.50
C LEU A 33 -6.68 -21.69 8.03
N GLY A 34 -7.59 -21.40 7.09
CA GLY A 34 -8.99 -21.07 7.39
C GLY A 34 -9.28 -19.62 7.79
N ALA A 35 -8.26 -18.77 8.01
CA ALA A 35 -8.46 -17.37 8.38
C ALA A 35 -8.63 -16.44 7.16
N VAL A 36 -7.84 -16.66 6.12
CA VAL A 36 -7.82 -15.86 4.88
C VAL A 36 -7.69 -16.76 3.67
N ALA A 37 -8.15 -16.29 2.51
CA ALA A 37 -8.08 -17.07 1.28
C ALA A 37 -6.62 -17.24 0.81
N ALA A 38 -6.33 -18.29 0.03
CA ALA A 38 -4.99 -18.53 -0.50
C ALA A 38 -4.48 -17.38 -1.38
N SER A 39 -5.37 -16.68 -2.09
CA SER A 39 -5.04 -15.47 -2.83
C SER A 39 -4.61 -14.33 -1.90
N GLU A 40 -5.29 -14.15 -0.77
CA GLU A 40 -4.96 -13.15 0.25
C GLU A 40 -3.63 -13.44 0.93
N CYS A 41 -3.32 -14.72 1.21
CA CYS A 41 -1.99 -15.13 1.68
C CYS A 41 -0.87 -14.74 0.70
N LYS A 42 -1.06 -15.02 -0.60
CA LYS A 42 -0.07 -14.67 -1.63
C LYS A 42 0.14 -13.16 -1.73
N VAL A 43 -0.94 -12.37 -1.65
CA VAL A 43 -0.84 -10.90 -1.64
C VAL A 43 -0.11 -10.43 -0.39
N TYR A 44 -0.43 -11.00 0.78
CA TYR A 44 0.25 -10.69 2.04
C TYR A 44 1.76 -10.96 1.96
N GLU A 45 2.17 -12.13 1.48
CA GLU A 45 3.58 -12.50 1.30
C GLU A 45 4.31 -11.56 0.33
N TYR A 46 3.65 -11.14 -0.75
CA TYR A 46 4.19 -10.16 -1.67
C TYR A 46 4.41 -8.82 -0.98
N LEU A 47 3.40 -8.30 -0.28
CA LEU A 47 3.46 -7.00 0.39
C LEU A 47 4.54 -6.95 1.48
N LEU A 48 4.83 -8.07 2.14
CA LEU A 48 5.94 -8.19 3.08
C LEU A 48 7.33 -7.98 2.45
N LYS A 49 7.47 -8.21 1.15
CA LYS A 49 8.72 -7.98 0.39
C LYS A 49 8.81 -6.54 -0.14
N THR A 50 7.78 -5.73 0.05
CA THR A 50 7.74 -4.32 -0.35
C THR A 50 8.02 -3.40 0.84
N PRO A 51 8.37 -2.13 0.60
CA PRO A 51 8.58 -1.16 1.68
C PRO A 51 7.37 -0.93 2.59
N ALA A 52 6.16 -1.32 2.17
CA ALA A 52 4.95 -1.26 3.00
C ALA A 52 5.04 -2.05 4.31
N CYS A 53 5.89 -3.09 4.36
CA CYS A 53 5.99 -3.96 5.53
C CYS A 53 6.52 -3.29 6.79
N ASN A 54 7.35 -2.26 6.60
CA ASN A 54 8.07 -1.52 7.65
C ASN A 54 7.55 -0.08 7.80
N GLN A 55 6.39 0.24 7.22
CA GLN A 55 5.72 1.51 7.44
C GLN A 55 4.80 1.44 8.66
N THR A 56 4.56 2.59 9.28
CA THR A 56 3.58 2.75 10.36
C THR A 56 2.48 3.70 9.93
N ARG A 57 1.33 3.62 10.61
CA ARG A 57 0.20 4.50 10.32
C ARG A 57 0.56 5.96 10.59
N GLU A 58 1.39 6.20 11.60
CA GLU A 58 1.90 7.52 11.97
C GLU A 58 2.74 8.10 10.82
N SER A 59 3.70 7.35 10.27
CA SER A 59 4.53 7.81 9.16
C SER A 59 3.74 8.09 7.89
N VAL A 60 2.74 7.25 7.56
CA VAL A 60 1.88 7.47 6.39
C VAL A 60 1.02 8.72 6.57
N THR A 61 0.48 8.93 7.78
CA THR A 61 -0.34 10.10 8.09
C THR A 61 0.50 11.38 8.06
N GLU A 62 1.68 11.37 8.67
CA GLU A 62 2.63 12.49 8.65
C GLU A 62 3.03 12.87 7.23
N PHE A 63 3.33 11.88 6.39
CA PHE A 63 3.61 12.10 4.98
C PHE A 63 2.43 12.74 4.26
N ALA A 64 1.21 12.22 4.45
CA ALA A 64 0.00 12.74 3.82
C ALA A 64 -0.26 14.20 4.20
N SER A 65 -0.14 14.55 5.48
CA SER A 65 -0.29 15.92 5.97
C SER A 65 0.81 16.84 5.44
N THR A 66 2.06 16.37 5.38
CA THR A 66 3.18 17.16 4.81
C THR A 66 2.94 17.46 3.33
N CYS A 67 2.36 16.50 2.59
CA CYS A 67 2.05 16.64 1.18
C CYS A 67 0.94 17.66 0.86
N GLU A 68 0.13 18.08 1.84
CA GLU A 68 -0.90 19.12 1.62
C GLU A 68 -0.29 20.46 1.20
N GLY A 69 0.96 20.73 1.58
CA GLY A 69 1.73 21.90 1.14
C GLY A 69 2.29 21.79 -0.28
N PHE A 70 2.17 20.63 -0.93
CA PHE A 70 2.77 20.34 -2.24
C PHE A 70 1.69 20.02 -3.28
N LYS A 71 1.95 20.37 -4.54
CA LYS A 71 1.06 20.07 -5.67
C LYS A 71 1.23 18.62 -6.16
N LEU A 72 1.07 17.64 -5.26
CA LEU A 72 1.14 16.22 -5.60
C LEU A 72 -0.26 15.69 -5.91
N THR A 73 -0.38 14.90 -6.97
CA THR A 73 -1.63 14.19 -7.26
C THR A 73 -1.81 13.04 -6.28
N ASP A 74 -3.04 12.52 -6.15
CA ASP A 74 -3.30 11.35 -5.31
C ASP A 74 -2.53 10.12 -5.79
N ALA A 75 -2.27 10.02 -7.10
CA ALA A 75 -1.45 8.96 -7.68
C ALA A 75 0.02 9.08 -7.28
N ASP A 76 0.57 10.29 -7.23
CA ASP A 76 1.97 10.51 -6.80
C ASP A 76 2.13 10.15 -5.33
N LYS A 77 1.22 10.63 -4.47
CA LYS A 77 1.20 10.29 -3.03
C LYS A 77 1.11 8.77 -2.86
N GLN A 78 0.24 8.11 -3.63
CA GLN A 78 0.05 6.67 -3.61
C GLN A 78 1.34 5.91 -4.01
N ASN A 79 2.02 6.35 -5.06
CA ASN A 79 3.27 5.73 -5.52
C ASN A 79 4.40 5.90 -4.50
N ILE A 80 4.53 7.09 -3.91
CA ILE A 80 5.54 7.39 -2.90
C ILE A 80 5.31 6.52 -1.65
N ILE A 81 4.06 6.37 -1.20
CA ILE A 81 3.72 5.49 -0.07
C ILE A 81 4.03 4.02 -0.42
N ASN A 82 3.72 3.57 -1.63
CA ASN A 82 3.93 2.16 -2.00
C ASN A 82 5.39 1.77 -2.15
N TRP A 83 6.21 2.66 -2.72
CA TRP A 83 7.59 2.37 -3.10
C TRP A 83 8.64 2.99 -2.19
N ARG A 84 8.27 3.94 -1.35
CA ARG A 84 9.14 4.63 -0.39
C ARG A 84 10.51 4.99 -1.00
N PRO A 85 10.56 5.91 -1.97
CA PRO A 85 11.80 6.35 -2.59
C PRO A 85 12.82 6.79 -1.53
N THR A 86 14.07 6.36 -1.67
CA THR A 86 15.16 6.69 -0.73
C THR A 86 16.13 7.71 -1.29
N SER A 87 16.03 8.02 -2.60
CA SER A 87 16.82 9.04 -3.27
C SER A 87 15.96 10.08 -3.99
N ALA A 88 16.52 11.27 -4.23
CA ALA A 88 15.87 12.31 -5.01
C ALA A 88 15.60 11.87 -6.46
N ALA A 89 16.47 11.01 -7.02
CA ALA A 89 16.27 10.44 -8.35
C ALA A 89 15.01 9.54 -8.40
N ASP A 90 14.80 8.73 -7.36
CA ASP A 90 13.60 7.90 -7.25
C ASP A 90 12.34 8.77 -7.13
N VAL A 91 12.36 9.80 -6.28
CA VAL A 91 11.24 10.74 -6.13
C VAL A 91 10.88 11.40 -7.46
N TYR A 92 11.90 11.79 -8.24
CA TYR A 92 11.70 12.39 -9.56
C TYR A 92 11.06 11.39 -10.54
N ALA A 93 11.51 10.13 -10.53
CA ALA A 93 10.97 9.07 -11.36
C ALA A 93 9.49 8.75 -11.05
N PHE A 94 9.07 8.85 -9.79
CA PHE A 94 7.68 8.63 -9.39
C PHE A 94 6.74 9.82 -9.64
N SER A 95 7.28 11.03 -9.82
CA SER A 95 6.50 12.26 -10.02
C SER A 95 6.19 12.58 -11.48
N TYR A 96 6.83 11.88 -12.43
CA TYR A 96 6.56 12.02 -13.85
C TYR A 96 6.03 10.70 -14.41
N PRO A 97 4.77 10.64 -14.86
CA PRO A 97 4.36 9.52 -15.69
C PRO A 97 5.24 9.51 -16.94
N SER A 98 5.83 8.36 -17.25
CA SER A 98 6.48 8.16 -18.55
C SER A 98 5.51 8.57 -19.66
N SER A 99 6.01 9.45 -20.53
CA SER A 99 5.28 10.08 -21.64
C SER A 99 4.69 9.08 -22.62
#